data_AF-A0A8C5X261-F1
#
_entry.id   AF-A0A8C5X261-F1
#
_cell.length_a   1.000
_cell.length_b   1.000
_cell.length_c   1.000
_cell.angle_alpha   90.00
_cell.angle_beta   90.00
_cell.angle_gamma   90.00
#
_symmetry.space_group_name_H-M   'P 1'
#
loop_
_entity.id
_entity.type
_entity.pdbx_description
1 polymer ?
#
loop_
_entity_poly.entity_id
_entity_poly.type
_entity_poly.pdbx_seq_one_letter_code
_entity_poly.pdbx_strand_id
1 'polypeptide(L)'
;FPFISPRVANLPCNKFKNRLVNIMPYELTRVCLQPIRGVEGSDYINASFIDGYRQQKAYIATQGPLAETTEDFWRMLWEHNSTIVVMLTKLREMGRVRVLLGLVALGGCVREFRQLSSLPN
;
A
#
# COMPACT_ATOMS: atom_id res chain seq x y z
N PHE A 1 0.98 18.65 -19.03
CA PHE A 1 0.38 18.41 -17.69
C PHE A 1 1.46 17.98 -16.69
N PRO A 2 2.15 18.91 -15.99
CA PRO A 2 3.35 18.61 -15.19
C PRO A 2 3.10 18.09 -13.76
N PHE A 3 1.84 17.97 -13.32
CA PHE A 3 1.48 17.63 -11.94
C PHE A 3 1.22 16.13 -11.68
N ILE A 4 1.30 15.28 -12.70
CA ILE A 4 0.96 13.84 -12.63
C ILE A 4 2.21 12.95 -12.61
N SER A 5 3.42 13.52 -12.51
CA SER A 5 4.66 12.74 -12.48
C SER A 5 4.97 12.26 -11.05
N PRO A 6 5.25 10.95 -10.84
CA PRO A 6 5.57 10.40 -9.53
C PRO A 6 7.03 10.70 -9.17
N ARG A 7 7.32 11.93 -8.75
CA ARG A 7 8.68 12.44 -8.52
C ARG A 7 9.37 11.68 -7.38
N VAL A 8 8.71 11.55 -6.22
CA VAL A 8 9.30 10.88 -5.05
C VAL A 8 9.54 9.39 -5.32
N ALA A 9 8.63 8.72 -6.03
CA ALA A 9 8.78 7.31 -6.39
C ALA A 9 9.97 7.04 -7.32
N ASN A 10 10.40 8.05 -8.09
CA ASN A 10 11.52 7.97 -9.03
C ASN A 10 12.88 8.34 -8.42
N LEU A 11 12.93 8.77 -7.16
CA LEU A 11 14.20 9.04 -6.48
C LEU A 11 15.06 7.76 -6.45
N PRO A 12 16.39 7.86 -6.64
CA PRO A 12 17.27 6.69 -6.63
C PRO A 12 17.12 5.81 -5.38
N CYS A 13 16.93 6.43 -4.21
CA CYS A 13 16.70 5.78 -2.92
C CYS A 13 15.33 5.09 -2.78
N ASN A 14 14.38 5.34 -3.68
CA ASN A 14 13.01 4.79 -3.61
C ASN A 14 12.71 3.78 -4.73
N LYS A 15 13.53 3.74 -5.79
CA LYS A 15 13.29 2.84 -6.94
C LYS A 15 13.17 1.37 -6.56
N PHE A 16 14.01 0.90 -5.64
CA PHE A 16 13.98 -0.50 -5.18
C PHE A 16 12.77 -0.82 -4.28
N LYS A 17 12.07 0.20 -3.77
CA LYS A 17 10.83 0.03 -3.00
C LYS A 17 9.60 -0.21 -3.90
N ASN A 18 9.75 -0.13 -5.23
CA ASN A 18 8.69 -0.36 -6.20
C ASN A 18 8.74 -1.78 -6.77
N ARG A 19 7.66 -2.56 -6.60
CA ARG A 19 7.56 -3.91 -7.16
C ARG A 19 7.49 -3.89 -8.69
N LEU A 20 6.81 -2.90 -9.26
CA LEU A 20 6.68 -2.68 -10.70
C LEU A 20 7.06 -1.25 -11.03
N VAL A 21 8.08 -1.07 -11.88
CA VAL A 21 8.58 0.25 -12.28
C VAL A 21 7.54 1.11 -13.01
N ASN A 22 6.51 0.49 -13.58
CA ASN A 22 5.46 1.18 -14.31
C ASN A 22 4.21 1.47 -13.46
N ILE A 23 4.19 1.05 -12.18
CA ILE A 23 3.07 1.26 -11.27
C ILE A 23 3.60 1.98 -10.03
N MET A 24 3.41 3.30 -10.00
CA MET A 24 3.90 4.19 -8.95
C MET A 24 2.76 5.09 -8.46
N PRO A 25 2.78 5.49 -7.17
CA PRO A 25 1.76 6.37 -6.63
C PRO A 25 1.92 7.79 -7.17
N TYR A 26 0.80 8.46 -7.43
CA TYR A 26 0.82 9.88 -7.78
C TYR A 26 1.18 10.74 -6.57
N GLU A 27 1.89 11.84 -6.80
CA GLU A 27 2.36 12.74 -5.74
C GLU A 27 1.23 13.29 -4.87
N LEU A 28 0.07 13.59 -5.48
CA LEU A 28 -1.07 14.21 -4.79
C LEU A 28 -1.80 13.26 -3.85
N THR A 29 -1.77 11.95 -4.12
CA THR A 29 -2.53 10.96 -3.38
C THR A 29 -1.64 9.96 -2.66
N ARG A 30 -0.30 10.07 -2.78
CA ARG A 30 0.62 9.14 -2.11
C ARG A 30 0.40 9.14 -0.60
N VAL A 31 0.65 7.98 -0.01
CA VAL A 31 0.79 7.86 1.43
C VAL A 31 2.22 8.29 1.80
N CYS A 32 2.33 9.15 2.82
CA CYS A 32 3.60 9.64 3.34
C CYS A 32 3.79 9.10 4.75
N LEU A 33 4.85 8.33 4.97
CA LEU A 33 5.19 7.87 6.31
C LEU A 33 5.92 8.97 7.09
N GLN A 34 5.94 8.88 8.42
CA GLN A 34 6.77 9.77 9.23
C GLN A 34 8.26 9.58 8.86
N PRO A 35 8.99 10.64 8.51
CA PRO A 35 10.39 10.52 8.13
C PRO A 35 11.24 10.10 9.33
N ILE A 36 12.12 9.12 9.12
CA ILE A 36 13.10 8.68 10.12
C ILE A 36 14.36 9.52 9.95
N ARG A 37 14.81 10.15 11.03
CA ARG A 37 16.00 11.03 11.01
C ARG A 37 17.23 10.24 10.53
N GLY A 38 17.94 10.80 9.56
CA GLY A 38 19.15 10.19 9.00
C GLY A 38 18.91 9.11 7.94
N VAL A 39 17.65 8.78 7.60
CA VAL A 39 17.31 7.78 6.59
C VAL A 39 16.59 8.44 5.41
N GLU A 40 17.28 8.60 4.29
CA GLU A 40 16.72 9.15 3.06
C GLU A 40 15.67 8.20 2.46
N GLY A 41 14.55 8.73 1.96
CA GLY A 41 13.46 7.93 1.39
C GLY A 41 12.65 7.13 2.43
N SER A 42 12.84 7.41 3.72
CA SER A 42 12.08 6.77 4.80
C SER A 42 10.62 7.21 4.87
N ASP A 43 10.22 8.31 4.22
CA ASP A 43 8.84 8.74 4.11
C ASP A 43 8.07 8.05 2.97
N TYR A 44 8.78 7.31 2.11
CA TYR A 44 8.21 6.74 0.90
C TYR A 44 7.74 5.30 1.09
N ILE A 45 6.49 5.07 0.68
CA ILE A 45 5.92 3.75 0.41
C ILE A 45 5.10 3.82 -0.89
N ASN A 46 5.11 2.75 -1.68
CA ASN A 46 4.28 2.65 -2.88
C ASN A 46 2.82 2.36 -2.51
N ALA A 47 2.13 3.43 -2.13
CA ALA A 47 0.73 3.42 -1.74
C ALA A 47 0.06 4.76 -2.05
N SER A 48 -1.24 4.73 -2.34
CA SER A 48 -2.08 5.90 -2.58
C SER A 48 -3.37 5.84 -1.79
N PHE A 49 -3.82 6.98 -1.27
CA PHE A 49 -5.16 7.15 -0.76
C PHE A 49 -6.18 7.11 -1.90
N ILE A 50 -7.31 6.46 -1.63
CA ILE A 50 -8.48 6.39 -2.49
C ILE A 50 -9.68 6.88 -1.71
N ASP A 51 -10.47 7.73 -2.35
CA ASP A 51 -11.72 8.23 -1.79
C ASP A 51 -12.80 7.14 -1.84
N GLY A 52 -13.55 7.02 -0.75
CA GLY A 52 -14.75 6.21 -0.67
C GLY A 52 -16.00 7.03 -0.97
N TYR A 53 -17.16 6.39 -0.88
CA TYR A 53 -18.43 7.09 -1.01
C TYR A 53 -18.60 8.09 0.13
N ARG A 54 -18.56 9.39 -0.19
CA ARG A 54 -18.68 10.53 0.77
C ARG A 54 -17.60 10.59 1.86
N GLN A 55 -16.49 9.86 1.70
CA GLN A 55 -15.38 9.89 2.64
C GLN A 55 -14.07 9.98 1.87
N GLN A 56 -13.37 11.11 2.00
CA GLN A 56 -12.04 11.25 1.41
C GLN A 56 -11.05 10.34 2.13
N LYS A 57 -10.08 9.80 1.36
CA LYS A 57 -9.01 8.93 1.87
C LYS A 57 -9.54 7.73 2.69
N ALA A 58 -10.68 7.18 2.30
CA ALA A 58 -11.31 6.05 3.00
C ALA A 58 -10.49 4.75 2.87
N TYR A 59 -9.72 4.62 1.80
CA TYR A 59 -8.92 3.44 1.53
C TYR A 59 -7.47 3.83 1.20
N ILE A 60 -6.55 2.89 1.41
CA ILE A 60 -5.22 2.91 0.84
C ILE A 60 -5.11 1.75 -0.15
N ALA A 61 -4.76 2.04 -1.39
CA ALA A 61 -4.28 1.03 -2.31
C ALA A 61 -2.76 1.00 -2.27
N THR A 62 -2.18 -0.18 -2.09
CA THR A 62 -0.72 -0.37 -2.05
C THR A 62 -0.32 -1.61 -2.81
N GLN A 63 0.92 -1.64 -3.30
CA GLN A 63 1.51 -2.87 -3.81
C GLN A 63 1.62 -3.92 -2.69
N GLY A 64 1.73 -5.19 -3.06
CA GLY A 64 2.11 -6.20 -2.08
C GLY A 64 3.53 -5.95 -1.56
N PRO A 65 3.75 -6.00 -0.23
CA PRO A 65 5.04 -5.67 0.35
C PRO A 65 6.17 -6.52 -0.24
N LEU A 66 7.33 -5.90 -0.42
CA LEU A 66 8.60 -6.55 -0.73
C LEU A 66 9.27 -6.98 0.58
N ALA A 67 10.32 -7.80 0.50
CA ALA A 67 11.08 -8.16 1.69
C ALA A 67 11.63 -6.91 2.40
N GLU A 68 12.09 -5.95 1.60
CA GLU A 68 12.70 -4.69 2.03
C GLU A 68 11.66 -3.64 2.48
N THR A 69 10.38 -3.79 2.12
CA THR A 69 9.32 -2.82 2.45
C THR A 69 8.28 -3.40 3.42
N THR A 70 8.56 -4.53 4.04
CA THR A 70 7.63 -5.17 4.99
C THR A 70 7.46 -4.31 6.25
N GLU A 71 8.54 -3.74 6.77
CA GLU A 71 8.49 -2.83 7.92
C GLU A 71 7.75 -1.53 7.58
N ASP A 72 8.04 -0.93 6.43
CA ASP A 72 7.35 0.25 5.92
C ASP A 72 5.84 0.00 5.79
N PHE A 73 5.43 -1.21 5.34
CA PHE A 73 4.03 -1.59 5.24
C PHE A 73 3.34 -1.66 6.61
N TRP A 74 3.94 -2.32 7.61
CA TRP A 74 3.37 -2.37 8.95
C TRP A 74 3.32 -1.00 9.61
N ARG A 75 4.36 -0.19 9.40
CA ARG A 75 4.41 1.20 9.86
C ARG A 75 3.29 2.05 9.25
N MET A 76 3.01 1.88 7.95
CA MET A 76 1.88 2.52 7.29
C MET A 76 0.54 2.17 7.97
N LEU A 77 0.32 0.88 8.28
CA LEU A 77 -0.91 0.43 8.94
C LEU A 77 -1.06 1.06 10.33
N TRP A 78 0.05 1.10 11.08
CA TRP A 78 0.09 1.69 12.42
C TRP A 78 -0.15 3.21 12.39
N GLU A 79 0.57 3.95 11.55
CA GLU A 79 0.47 5.41 11.45
C GLU A 79 -0.91 5.90 10.96
N HIS A 80 -1.60 5.08 10.17
CA HIS A 80 -2.94 5.40 9.66
C HIS A 80 -4.08 4.69 10.39
N ASN A 81 -3.82 4.04 11.53
CA ASN A 81 -4.81 3.32 12.33
C ASN A 81 -5.68 2.35 11.49
N SER A 82 -5.03 1.65 10.55
CA SER A 82 -5.68 0.69 9.67
C SER A 82 -6.08 -0.57 10.45
N THR A 83 -7.35 -0.95 10.39
CA THR A 83 -7.87 -2.12 11.12
C THR A 83 -8.11 -3.33 10.21
N ILE A 84 -8.23 -3.12 8.90
CA ILE A 84 -8.59 -4.17 7.94
C ILE A 84 -7.63 -4.13 6.76
N VAL A 85 -7.02 -5.28 6.47
CA VAL A 85 -6.23 -5.51 5.26
C VAL A 85 -6.98 -6.49 4.38
N VAL A 86 -7.31 -6.06 3.16
CA VAL A 86 -7.94 -6.90 2.14
C VAL A 86 -6.90 -7.24 1.08
N MET A 87 -6.57 -8.52 0.98
CA MET A 87 -5.66 -9.03 -0.04
C MET A 87 -6.45 -9.57 -1.22
N LEU A 88 -6.29 -8.95 -2.39
CA LEU A 88 -7.08 -9.27 -3.59
C LEU A 88 -6.45 -10.38 -4.46
N THR A 89 -5.27 -10.88 -4.10
CA THR A 89 -4.51 -11.86 -4.89
C THR A 89 -4.06 -13.05 -4.06
N LYS A 90 -3.92 -14.22 -4.71
CA LYS A 90 -3.30 -15.39 -4.09
C LYS A 90 -1.79 -15.20 -4.03
N LEU A 91 -1.16 -15.72 -2.96
CA LEU A 91 0.31 -15.66 -2.77
C LEU A 91 1.11 -16.31 -3.90
N ARG A 92 0.52 -17.27 -4.61
CA ARG A 92 1.13 -17.94 -5.77
C ARG A 92 0.10 -18.15 -6.86
N GLU A 93 0.41 -17.67 -8.06
CA GLU A 93 -0.28 -18.04 -9.29
C GLU A 93 0.77 -18.56 -10.30
N MET A 94 0.61 -19.80 -10.76
CA MET A 94 1.48 -20.45 -11.74
C MET A 94 2.99 -20.39 -11.41
N GLY A 95 3.36 -20.63 -10.14
CA GLY A 95 4.76 -20.68 -9.69
C GLY A 95 5.45 -19.32 -9.53
N ARG A 96 4.79 -18.20 -9.88
CA ARG A 96 5.27 -16.85 -9.59
C ARG A 96 4.54 -16.28 -8.38
N VAL A 97 5.31 -15.78 -7.40
CA VAL A 97 4.77 -15.05 -6.25
C VAL A 97 4.24 -13.71 -6.75
N ARG A 98 2.92 -13.58 -6.88
CA ARG A 98 2.27 -12.30 -7.15
C ARG A 98 1.74 -11.78 -5.83
N VAL A 99 2.26 -10.64 -5.38
CA VAL A 99 1.65 -9.88 -4.29
C VAL A 99 1.25 -8.56 -4.93
N LEU A 100 0.07 -8.55 -5.55
CA LEU A 100 -0.48 -7.38 -6.25
C LEU A 100 -1.75 -6.90 -5.52
N LEU A 101 -1.85 -5.57 -5.42
CA LEU A 101 -2.83 -4.74 -4.73
C LEU A 101 -3.37 -5.28 -3.38
N GLY A 102 -2.79 -4.77 -2.28
CA GLY A 102 -3.49 -4.72 -1.00
C GLY A 102 -4.41 -3.51 -1.00
N LEU A 103 -5.69 -3.72 -0.67
CA LEU A 103 -6.60 -2.64 -0.33
C LEU A 103 -6.73 -2.61 1.18
N VAL A 104 -6.29 -1.52 1.80
CA VAL A 104 -6.36 -1.32 3.25
C VAL A 104 -7.50 -0.34 3.52
N ALA A 105 -8.45 -0.74 4.36
CA ALA A 105 -9.54 0.16 4.74
C ALA A 105 -9.12 0.99 5.96
N LEU A 106 -9.30 2.31 5.87
CA LEU A 106 -9.01 3.26 6.93
C LEU A 106 -10.29 3.62 7.68
N GLY A 107 -10.50 2.97 8.83
CA GLY A 107 -11.38 3.45 9.90
C GLY A 107 -12.63 2.62 10.23
N GLY A 108 -13.06 2.79 11.50
CA GLY A 108 -14.41 2.43 11.98
C GLY A 108 -14.51 1.06 12.66
N CYS A 109 -14.98 1.07 13.91
CA CYS A 109 -15.37 -0.05 14.78
C CYS A 109 -15.49 -1.45 14.13
N VAL A 110 -14.78 -2.42 14.73
CA VAL A 110 -14.79 -3.87 14.47
C VAL A 110 -16.21 -4.38 14.19
N ARG A 111 -16.42 -4.94 13.00
CA ARG A 111 -17.42 -6.01 12.79
C ARG A 111 -16.84 -7.08 11.87
N GLU A 112 -16.43 -8.17 12.53
CA GLU A 112 -16.23 -9.53 12.03
C GLU A 112 -15.56 -9.74 10.67
N PHE A 113 -14.30 -10.17 10.72
CA PHE A 113 -13.66 -10.96 9.68
C PHE A 113 -14.28 -12.38 9.70
N ARG A 114 -15.43 -12.59 9.05
CA ARG A 114 -15.85 -13.95 8.72
C ARG A 114 -15.01 -14.43 7.54
N GLN A 115 -14.06 -15.30 7.88
CA GLN A 115 -13.38 -16.26 7.00
C GLN A 115 -14.24 -16.64 5.79
N LEU A 116 -13.85 -16.18 4.60
CA LEU A 116 -14.16 -16.86 3.34
C LEU A 116 -13.23 -18.06 3.20
N SER A 117 -13.43 -19.05 4.06
CA SER A 117 -12.88 -20.41 3.93
C SER A 117 -14.01 -21.44 3.92
N SER A 118 -15.06 -21.16 3.14
CA SER A 118 -16.10 -22.14 2.81
C SER A 118 -16.58 -21.93 1.37
N LEU A 119 -15.77 -22.37 0.42
CA LEU A 119 -16.30 -22.91 -0.84
C LEU A 119 -15.74 -24.33 -0.98
N PRO A 120 -16.60 -25.35 -1.16
CA PRO A 120 -16.20 -26.75 -1.12
C PRO A 120 -15.43 -27.15 -2.38
N ASN A 121 -14.47 -28.07 -2.15
CA ASN A 121 -13.67 -28.94 -3.02
C ASN A 121 -13.71 -28.71 -4.54
#